data_AF-A0A951WGU4-F1
#
_entry.id   AF-A0A951WGU4-F1
#
_cell.length_a   1.000
_cell.length_b   1.000
_cell.length_c   1.000
_cell.angle_alpha   90.00
_cell.angle_beta   90.00
_cell.angle_gamma   90.00
#
_symmetry.space_group_name_H-M   'P 1'
#
loop_
_entity.id
_entity.type
_entity.pdbx_description
1 polymer ?
#
loop_
_entity_poly.entity_id
_entity_poly.type
_entity_poly.pdbx_seq_one_letter_code
_entity_poly.pdbx_strand_id
1 'polypeptide(L)'
;MEQTERQRQLLSIMGVVTPCTVAKVHYTILSFGNEKKPYHFAVNQTVFSDSLDIVEFIPLSTNPKNKRYTVELNLAKHSDCKEAENERLDRVSYAILRNLRGVKLAHLFNQPATHFRGKLTPEKCREIKAARRNYILWHRGNKKSQVGK
;
A
#
# COMPACT_ATOMS: atom_id res chain seq x y z
N MET A 1 1.02 20.46 -18.93
CA MET A 1 2.30 19.79 -18.61
C MET A 1 2.80 20.18 -17.23
N GLU A 2 2.86 21.47 -16.88
CA GLU A 2 3.45 21.96 -15.61
C GLU A 2 2.81 21.40 -14.32
N GLN A 3 1.48 21.24 -14.26
CA GLN A 3 0.79 20.70 -13.08
C GLN A 3 1.11 19.21 -12.84
N THR A 4 1.18 18.42 -13.90
CA THR A 4 1.52 16.99 -13.85
C THR A 4 2.96 16.78 -13.41
N GLU A 5 3.90 17.60 -13.88
CA GLU A 5 5.30 17.56 -13.43
C GLU A 5 5.46 17.96 -11.96
N ARG A 6 4.76 19.01 -11.50
CA ARG A 6 4.74 19.38 -10.08
C ARG A 6 4.18 18.26 -9.21
N GLN A 7 3.09 17.60 -9.63
CA GLN A 7 2.55 16.44 -8.92
C GLN A 7 3.54 15.27 -8.87
N ARG A 8 4.25 14.98 -9.98
CA ARG A 8 5.31 13.95 -10.02
C ARG A 8 6.48 14.28 -9.09
N GLN A 9 6.93 15.52 -9.07
CA GLN A 9 7.98 15.98 -8.15
C GLN A 9 7.54 15.85 -6.69
N LEU A 10 6.31 16.26 -6.35
CA LEU A 10 5.76 16.10 -5.00
C LEU A 10 5.65 14.63 -4.59
N LEU A 11 5.16 13.76 -5.49
CA LEU A 11 5.13 12.31 -5.27
C LEU A 11 6.55 11.73 -5.06
N SER A 12 7.54 12.26 -5.76
CA SER A 12 8.96 11.87 -5.65
C SER A 12 9.54 12.25 -4.30
N ILE A 13 9.31 13.49 -3.86
CA ILE A 13 9.71 13.99 -2.55
C ILE A 13 9.06 13.16 -1.44
N MET A 14 7.79 12.76 -1.61
CA MET A 14 7.14 11.89 -0.65
C MET A 14 7.67 10.45 -0.69
N GLY A 15 8.25 9.96 -1.79
CA GLY A 15 8.68 8.55 -1.90
C GLY A 15 7.58 7.60 -2.43
N VAL A 16 6.50 8.15 -2.98
CA VAL A 16 5.41 7.42 -3.64
C VAL A 16 5.83 6.93 -5.03
N VAL A 17 6.98 7.40 -5.56
CA VAL A 17 7.40 7.15 -6.95
C VAL A 17 7.75 5.70 -7.25
N THR A 18 8.08 4.94 -6.21
CA THR A 18 8.44 3.54 -6.38
C THR A 18 7.33 2.64 -5.85
N PRO A 19 6.70 1.79 -6.68
CA PRO A 19 5.78 0.77 -6.17
C PRO A 19 6.51 -0.18 -5.22
N CYS A 20 5.76 -0.81 -4.33
CA CYS A 20 6.23 -1.61 -3.21
C CYS A 20 7.03 -0.86 -2.15
N THR A 21 6.85 0.45 -1.99
CA THR A 21 7.37 1.14 -0.80
C THR A 21 6.40 0.99 0.37
N VAL A 22 6.93 0.81 1.57
CA VAL A 22 6.15 0.81 2.81
C VAL A 22 6.05 2.25 3.30
N ALA A 23 4.82 2.66 3.55
CA ALA A 23 4.46 3.99 4.00
C ALA A 23 3.72 3.90 5.34
N LYS A 24 4.05 4.80 6.26
CA LYS A 24 3.28 5.11 7.46
C LYS A 24 2.26 6.19 7.07
N VAL A 25 1.01 5.80 6.97
CA VAL A 25 -0.10 6.63 6.53
C VAL A 25 -1.03 6.90 7.71
N HIS A 26 -1.52 8.12 7.85
CA HIS A 26 -2.50 8.43 8.90
C HIS A 26 -3.84 7.74 8.67
N TYR A 27 -4.55 7.33 9.73
CA TYR A 27 -5.78 6.54 9.61
C TYR A 27 -6.89 7.26 8.82
N THR A 28 -6.97 8.59 8.91
CA THR A 28 -7.94 9.41 8.19
C THR A 28 -7.79 9.35 6.67
N ILE A 29 -6.60 8.98 6.17
CA ILE A 29 -6.29 8.91 4.74
C ILE A 29 -6.73 7.55 4.15
N LEU A 30 -6.65 6.46 4.92
CA LEU A 30 -6.90 5.11 4.41
C LEU A 30 -8.33 4.60 4.67
N SER A 31 -9.11 5.26 5.53
CA SER A 31 -10.41 4.77 6.03
C SER A 31 -10.36 3.29 6.45
N PHE A 32 -9.20 2.83 6.92
CA PHE A 32 -8.94 1.46 7.30
C PHE A 32 -7.97 1.46 8.48
N GLY A 33 -8.39 0.83 9.56
CA GLY A 33 -7.67 0.89 10.82
C GLY A 33 -8.63 0.92 11.99
N ASN A 34 -8.11 0.65 13.18
CA ASN A 34 -8.85 0.94 14.39
C ASN A 34 -8.58 2.43 14.65
N GLU A 35 -9.62 3.28 14.67
CA GLU A 35 -9.50 4.74 14.90
C GLU A 35 -8.71 5.09 16.19
N LYS A 36 -8.52 4.10 17.07
CA LYS A 36 -7.69 4.15 18.27
C LYS A 36 -6.18 4.31 18.01
N LYS A 37 -5.68 4.13 16.78
CA LYS A 37 -4.26 4.39 16.42
C LYS A 37 -4.16 5.45 15.32
N PRO A 38 -3.35 6.50 15.52
CA PRO A 38 -3.26 7.60 14.56
C PRO A 38 -2.60 7.19 13.24
N TYR A 39 -1.76 6.16 13.21
CA TYR A 39 -1.02 5.77 11.99
C TYR A 39 -1.09 4.27 11.72
N HIS A 40 -1.10 3.93 10.43
CA HIS A 40 -1.10 2.59 9.89
C HIS A 40 -0.01 2.43 8.83
N PHE A 41 0.60 1.24 8.75
CA PHE A 41 1.50 0.93 7.65
C PHE A 41 0.71 0.43 6.44
N ALA A 42 1.16 0.81 5.25
CA ALA A 42 0.61 0.37 3.97
C ALA A 42 1.71 0.22 2.93
N VAL A 43 1.49 -0.64 1.94
CA VAL A 43 2.36 -0.81 0.78
C VAL A 43 1.80 0.01 -0.37
N ASN A 44 2.59 0.95 -0.89
CA ASN A 44 2.29 1.65 -2.13
C ASN A 44 2.29 0.67 -3.31
N GLN A 45 1.26 0.71 -4.14
CA GLN A 45 1.15 -0.08 -5.37
C GLN A 45 0.95 0.79 -6.61
N THR A 46 1.00 2.11 -6.45
CA THR A 46 0.78 3.06 -7.53
C THR A 46 1.73 2.78 -8.69
N VAL A 47 1.14 2.54 -9.86
CA VAL A 47 1.85 2.49 -11.13
C VAL A 47 1.66 3.83 -11.80
N PHE A 48 2.76 4.54 -12.08
CA PHE A 48 2.70 5.86 -12.69
C PHE A 48 2.16 5.75 -14.12
N SER A 49 0.99 6.35 -14.36
CA SER A 49 0.44 6.62 -15.70
C SER A 49 0.38 8.14 -15.93
N ASP A 50 -0.19 8.54 -17.06
CA ASP A 50 -0.25 9.96 -17.46
C ASP A 50 -1.16 10.81 -16.57
N SER A 51 -2.03 10.21 -15.75
CA SER A 51 -2.81 10.87 -14.70
C SER A 51 -2.46 10.35 -13.30
N LEU A 52 -2.14 11.27 -12.38
CA LEU A 52 -1.66 10.94 -11.03
C LEU A 52 -2.58 11.48 -9.94
N ASP A 53 -3.89 11.38 -10.18
CA ASP A 53 -4.89 11.85 -9.21
C ASP A 53 -5.06 10.89 -8.04
N ILE A 54 -4.69 9.61 -8.21
CA ILE A 54 -4.92 8.54 -7.25
C ILE A 54 -3.63 7.78 -6.96
N VAL A 55 -3.35 7.60 -5.67
CA VAL A 55 -2.28 6.77 -5.14
C VAL A 55 -2.90 5.51 -4.53
N GLU A 56 -2.40 4.34 -4.90
CA GLU A 56 -2.92 3.07 -4.43
C GLU A 56 -2.10 2.50 -3.28
N PHE A 57 -2.79 2.15 -2.18
CA PHE A 57 -2.20 1.57 -0.99
C PHE A 57 -2.84 0.23 -0.63
N ILE A 58 -2.01 -0.75 -0.27
CA ILE A 58 -2.43 -2.00 0.37
C ILE A 58 -2.19 -1.86 1.88
N PRO A 59 -3.22 -1.92 2.73
CA PRO A 59 -3.03 -1.79 4.16
C PRO A 59 -2.34 -3.02 4.76
N LEU A 60 -1.56 -2.78 5.82
CA LEU A 60 -0.92 -3.82 6.61
C LEU A 60 -1.68 -4.06 7.92
N SER A 61 -1.71 -5.31 8.38
CA SER A 61 -2.19 -5.68 9.71
C SER A 61 -1.30 -6.75 10.33
N THR A 62 -1.04 -6.64 11.63
CA THR A 62 -0.34 -7.69 12.39
C THR A 62 -1.27 -8.84 12.77
N ASN A 63 -2.59 -8.67 12.68
CA ASN A 63 -3.57 -9.68 13.02
C ASN A 63 -4.76 -9.65 12.04
N PRO A 64 -4.59 -10.12 10.78
CA PRO A 64 -5.67 -10.16 9.82
C PRO A 64 -6.71 -11.23 10.23
N LYS A 65 -7.99 -10.84 10.32
CA LYS A 65 -9.11 -11.78 10.57
C LYS A 65 -9.21 -12.92 9.54
N ASN A 66 -8.63 -12.75 8.35
CA ASN A 66 -8.58 -13.76 7.30
C ASN A 66 -7.26 -13.60 6.53
N LYS A 67 -6.46 -14.67 6.47
CA LYS A 67 -5.15 -14.73 5.79
C LYS A 67 -5.25 -15.05 4.29
N ARG A 68 -6.45 -15.30 3.76
CA ARG A 68 -6.66 -15.52 2.33
C ARG A 68 -6.37 -14.23 1.56
N TYR A 69 -5.53 -14.32 0.53
CA TYR A 69 -5.05 -13.17 -0.25
C TYR A 69 -4.30 -12.15 0.62
N THR A 70 -3.47 -12.63 1.54
CA THR A 70 -2.48 -11.80 2.24
C THR A 70 -1.07 -12.23 1.89
N VAL A 71 -0.13 -11.28 1.87
CA VAL A 71 1.30 -11.57 1.82
C VAL A 71 1.90 -11.23 3.18
N GLU A 72 2.65 -12.16 3.75
CA GLU A 72 3.41 -11.91 4.97
C GLU A 72 4.66 -11.09 4.66
N LEU A 73 4.88 -10.04 5.44
CA LEU A 73 6.02 -9.12 5.36
C LEU A 73 6.73 -9.11 6.70
N ASN A 74 8.04 -9.34 6.67
CA ASN A 74 8.89 -9.16 7.84
C ASN A 74 9.46 -7.74 7.81
N LEU A 75 8.97 -6.89 8.72
CA LEU A 75 9.39 -5.49 8.83
C LEU A 75 10.42 -5.25 9.97
N ALA A 76 10.91 -6.30 10.66
CA ALA A 76 11.92 -6.19 11.72
C ALA A 76 13.37 -6.01 11.22
N LYS A 77 14.32 -5.55 12.06
CA LYS A 77 15.76 -5.45 11.74
C LYS A 77 16.25 -6.65 10.89
N HIS A 78 16.80 -6.39 9.69
CA HIS A 78 16.96 -7.32 8.54
C HIS A 78 15.70 -7.49 7.64
N SER A 79 14.81 -6.51 7.66
CA SER A 79 13.50 -6.59 7.06
C SER A 79 13.52 -6.62 5.54
N ASP A 80 12.35 -6.99 5.02
CA ASP A 80 11.98 -6.71 3.64
C ASP A 80 12.10 -5.20 3.30
N CYS A 81 12.21 -4.29 4.28
CA CYS A 81 12.45 -2.85 4.12
C CYS A 81 13.86 -2.42 4.58
N LYS A 82 14.46 -1.43 3.90
CA LYS A 82 15.61 -0.67 4.45
C LYS A 82 15.11 0.23 5.60
N GLU A 83 15.82 0.29 6.71
CA GLU A 83 15.43 1.05 7.91
C GLU A 83 15.23 2.55 7.62
N ALA A 84 14.18 3.15 8.19
CA ALA A 84 14.02 4.60 8.29
C ALA A 84 13.54 4.97 9.70
N GLU A 85 14.47 5.50 10.50
CA GLU A 85 14.29 6.19 11.78
C GLU A 85 13.52 5.45 12.89
N ASN A 86 14.27 4.93 13.88
CA ASN A 86 13.98 4.71 15.33
C ASN A 86 12.58 4.30 15.85
N GLU A 87 11.58 4.07 15.00
CA GLU A 87 10.31 3.41 15.34
C GLU A 87 10.45 1.93 15.03
N ARG A 88 10.28 1.08 16.05
CA ARG A 88 10.36 -0.38 15.92
C ARG A 88 9.31 -0.89 14.92
N LEU A 89 9.75 -1.19 13.69
CA LEU A 89 9.02 -1.98 12.70
C LEU A 89 9.08 -3.50 13.03
N ASP A 90 9.44 -3.85 14.27
CA ASP A 90 9.84 -5.18 14.74
C ASP A 90 8.70 -6.21 14.85
N ARG A 91 7.79 -6.28 13.88
CA ARG A 91 6.68 -7.24 13.87
C ARG A 91 6.33 -7.72 12.48
N VAL A 92 6.13 -9.03 12.38
CA VAL A 92 5.50 -9.67 11.22
C VAL A 92 4.15 -9.02 10.95
N SER A 93 3.97 -8.57 9.72
CA SER A 93 2.76 -7.87 9.27
C SER A 93 2.25 -8.49 7.98
N TYR A 94 0.95 -8.39 7.74
CA TYR A 94 0.29 -8.99 6.59
C TYR A 94 -0.27 -7.91 5.69
N ALA A 95 0.13 -7.90 4.42
CA ALA A 95 -0.45 -7.05 3.38
C ALA A 95 -1.80 -7.59 2.94
N ILE A 96 -2.88 -6.84 3.20
CA ILE A 96 -4.26 -7.29 2.96
C ILE A 96 -4.66 -6.92 1.52
N LEU A 97 -4.30 -7.77 0.56
CA LEU A 97 -4.42 -7.47 -0.88
C LEU A 97 -5.85 -7.20 -1.35
N ARG A 98 -6.85 -7.77 -0.66
CA ARG A 98 -8.27 -7.53 -0.95
C ARG A 98 -8.72 -6.10 -0.63
N ASN A 99 -7.98 -5.39 0.23
CA ASN A 99 -8.31 -4.05 0.72
C ASN A 99 -7.45 -2.97 0.05
N LEU A 100 -7.10 -3.13 -1.24
CA LEU A 100 -6.45 -2.05 -2.00
C LEU A 100 -7.35 -0.79 -1.96
N ARG A 101 -6.76 0.36 -1.60
CA ARG A 101 -7.45 1.64 -1.56
C ARG A 101 -6.76 2.63 -2.48
N GLY A 102 -7.56 3.33 -3.29
CA GLY A 102 -7.13 4.53 -3.99
C GLY A 102 -7.35 5.74 -3.08
N VAL A 103 -6.31 6.55 -2.91
CA VAL A 103 -6.30 7.79 -2.14
C VAL A 103 -6.05 8.93 -3.12
N LYS A 104 -6.90 9.97 -3.07
CA LYS A 104 -6.64 11.17 -3.88
C LYS A 104 -5.33 11.81 -3.46
N LEU A 105 -4.49 12.16 -4.43
CA LEU A 105 -3.18 12.76 -4.17
C LEU A 105 -3.27 14.00 -3.25
N ALA A 106 -4.28 14.85 -3.44
CA ALA A 106 -4.54 16.01 -2.58
C ALA A 106 -4.65 15.67 -1.08
N HIS A 107 -5.19 14.49 -0.73
CA HIS A 107 -5.36 14.09 0.67
C HIS A 107 -4.05 13.64 1.33
N LEU A 108 -3.01 13.32 0.56
CA LEU A 108 -1.71 12.96 1.10
C LEU A 108 -0.92 14.17 1.63
N PHE A 109 -1.25 15.37 1.14
CA PHE A 109 -0.62 16.63 1.56
C PHE A 109 -1.28 17.27 2.80
N ASN A 110 -2.49 16.83 3.15
CA ASN A 110 -3.16 17.31 4.36
C ASN A 110 -2.49 16.68 5.58
N GLN A 111 -2.00 17.50 6.51
CA GLN A 111 -1.42 16.99 7.75
C GLN A 111 -2.46 16.21 8.56
N PRO A 112 -2.05 15.13 9.26
CA PRO A 112 -0.69 14.58 9.30
C PRO A 112 -0.34 13.69 8.08
N ALA A 113 0.85 13.93 7.53
CA ALA A 113 1.29 13.39 6.24
C ALA A 113 1.82 11.94 6.30
N THR A 114 1.96 11.36 5.10
CA THR A 114 2.51 10.01 4.90
C THR A 114 4.04 10.01 4.98
N HIS A 115 4.61 9.12 5.78
CA HIS A 115 6.08 8.94 5.91
C HIS A 115 6.52 7.62 5.29
N PHE A 116 7.41 7.65 4.30
CA PHE A 116 7.90 6.44 3.65
C PHE A 116 9.05 5.84 4.43
N ARG A 117 8.93 4.55 4.75
CA ARG A 117 9.83 3.85 5.67
C ARG A 117 10.86 2.97 4.98
N GLY A 118 10.59 2.52 3.75
CA GLY A 118 11.50 1.66 3.04
C GLY A 118 10.89 1.06 1.78
N LYS A 119 11.72 0.39 1.00
CA LYS A 119 11.31 -0.33 -0.20
C LYS A 119 11.37 -1.82 0.06
N LEU A 120 10.33 -2.54 -0.35
CA LEU A 120 10.29 -3.99 -0.30
C LEU A 120 11.33 -4.62 -1.23
N THR A 121 11.80 -5.82 -0.88
CA THR A 121 12.64 -6.64 -1.76
C THR A 121 11.93 -6.96 -3.08
N PRO A 122 12.67 -7.15 -4.20
CA PRO A 122 12.08 -7.55 -5.48
C PRO A 122 11.24 -8.83 -5.39
N GLU A 123 11.63 -9.78 -4.54
CA GLU A 123 10.93 -11.03 -4.26
C GLU A 123 9.54 -10.74 -3.69
N LYS A 124 9.46 -9.93 -2.63
CA LYS A 124 8.18 -9.54 -2.02
C LYS A 124 7.32 -8.70 -2.93
N CYS A 125 7.91 -7.82 -3.75
CA CYS A 125 7.19 -7.15 -4.82
C CYS A 125 6.50 -8.14 -5.76
N ARG A 126 7.21 -9.17 -6.22
CA ARG A 126 6.66 -10.20 -7.12
C ARG A 126 5.56 -11.00 -6.44
N GLU A 127 5.74 -11.36 -5.18
CA GLU A 127 4.73 -12.08 -4.38
C GLU A 127 3.43 -11.28 -4.26
N ILE A 128 3.52 -9.99 -3.89
CA ILE A 128 2.36 -9.07 -3.81
C ILE A 128 1.64 -8.97 -5.15
N LYS A 129 2.39 -8.76 -6.25
CA LYS A 129 1.82 -8.65 -7.61
C LYS A 129 1.10 -9.95 -8.03
N ALA A 130 1.73 -11.10 -7.80
CA ALA A 130 1.16 -12.40 -8.14
C ALA A 130 -0.10 -12.70 -7.33
N ALA A 131 -0.05 -12.50 -6.01
CA ALA A 131 -1.19 -12.74 -5.13
C ALA A 131 -2.36 -11.76 -5.43
N ARG A 132 -2.06 -10.51 -5.82
CA ARG A 132 -3.07 -9.55 -6.28
C ARG A 132 -3.71 -9.96 -7.59
N ARG A 133 -2.93 -10.45 -8.57
CA ARG A 133 -3.45 -11.00 -9.83
C ARG A 133 -4.40 -12.17 -9.57
N ASN A 134 -4.02 -13.08 -8.68
CA ASN A 134 -4.85 -14.23 -8.30
C ASN A 134 -6.17 -13.80 -7.65
N TYR A 135 -6.14 -12.79 -6.77
CA TYR A 135 -7.35 -12.21 -6.19
C TYR A 135 -8.28 -11.66 -7.28
N ILE A 136 -7.74 -10.86 -8.21
CA ILE A 136 -8.53 -10.25 -9.31
C ILE A 136 -9.15 -11.33 -10.19
N LEU A 137 -8.37 -12.35 -10.59
CA LEU A 137 -8.84 -13.45 -11.44
C LEU A 137 -9.95 -14.25 -10.77
N TRP A 138 -9.80 -14.61 -9.49
CA TRP A 138 -10.81 -15.34 -8.74
C TRP A 138 -12.15 -14.58 -8.67
N HIS A 139 -12.09 -13.27 -8.38
CA HIS A 139 -13.30 -12.44 -8.32
C HIS A 139 -13.93 -12.17 -9.70
N ARG A 140 -13.14 -12.07 -10.78
CA ARG A 140 -13.67 -11.94 -12.15
C ARG A 140 -14.31 -13.24 -12.65
N GLY A 141 -13.74 -14.40 -12.32
CA GLY A 141 -14.30 -15.71 -12.65
C GLY A 141 -15.65 -15.94 -11.97
N ASN A 142 -15.76 -15.63 -10.67
CA ASN A 142 -17.01 -15.77 -9.92
C ASN A 142 -18.11 -14.82 -10.39
N LYS A 143 -17.77 -13.59 -10.82
CA LYS A 143 -18.77 -12.67 -11.39
C LYS A 143 -19.33 -13.17 -12.71
N LYS A 144 -18.53 -13.81 -13.57
CA LYS A 144 -19.04 -14.40 -14.83
C LYS A 144 -19.99 -15.58 -14.58
N SER A 145 -19.75 -16.38 -13.54
CA SER A 145 -20.65 -17.47 -13.15
C SER A 145 -21.98 -17.01 -12.54
N GLN A 146 -22.09 -15.75 -12.10
CA GLN A 146 -23.33 -15.19 -11.53
C GLN A 146 -24.21 -14.45 -12.55
N VAL A 147 -23.69 -14.12 -13.74
CA VAL A 147 -24.45 -13.43 -14.80
C VAL A 147 -24.99 -14.42 -15.86
N GLY A 148 -24.67 -15.71 -15.73
CA GLY A 148 -25.12 -16.79 -16.61
C GLY A 148 -26.18 -17.71 -16.01
N LYS A 149 -27.04 -17.20 -15.13
CA LYS A 149 -28.22 -17.91 -14.63
C LYS A 149 -29.46 -17.04 -14.78
#